data_AF-A0A1I6MHH2-F1
#
_entry.id   AF-A0A1I6MHH2-F1
#
_cell.length_a   1.000
_cell.length_b   1.000
_cell.length_c   1.000
_cell.angle_alpha   90.00
_cell.angle_beta   90.00
_cell.angle_gamma   90.00
#
_symmetry.space_group_name_H-M   'P 1'
#
loop_
_entity.id
_entity.type
_entity.pdbx_description
1 polymer ?
#
loop_
_entity_poly.entity_id
_entity_poly.type
_entity_poly.pdbx_seq_one_letter_code
_entity_poly.pdbx_strand_id
1 'polypeptide(L)'
;MIFLRAFPFSFSILWRYAIALPALILSLVAFGVIAVVLVLVASVLSPFAGALIIVAFSVGASVVPLMVGLRVGLQAHHIKPRRSYLGLIAPAIGYGFFEAVVILILLALGAGLFVLVSPLDLAGLMMLGAESGDALFTELTAINAAVTWGVTAAVALIAMALRAALLVPLAGASIGADPTGRPHTPFYGFGSGFGAVFALVVVSQLGLIMVVPLVFSVMAIFGMGEAAMLQLASIATMDDWADLANLGTEAAIFVAASLFATLFFFSLQCAGAVLVFVRKMAVVGARQQAFDSAMQEREEELQTAKVPQSDTDLLALVRSRMPEKKYDT
;
A
#
# COMPACT_ATOMS: atom_id res chain seq x y z
N MET A 1 -20.41 2.93 -5.91
CA MET A 1 -20.12 2.08 -7.10
C MET A 1 -18.76 1.39 -7.07
N ILE A 2 -17.66 2.06 -6.70
CA ILE A 2 -16.31 1.42 -6.68
C ILE A 2 -16.26 0.19 -5.77
N PHE A 3 -16.83 0.28 -4.56
CA PHE A 3 -16.90 -0.84 -3.60
C PHE A 3 -17.53 -2.10 -4.21
N LEU A 4 -18.71 -1.99 -4.82
CA LEU A 4 -19.41 -3.12 -5.43
C LEU A 4 -18.68 -3.70 -6.64
N ARG A 5 -17.98 -2.85 -7.42
CA ARG A 5 -17.17 -3.32 -8.56
C ARG A 5 -15.85 -3.95 -8.15
N ALA A 6 -15.35 -3.65 -6.95
CA ALA A 6 -14.09 -4.18 -6.45
C ALA A 6 -14.18 -5.69 -6.15
N PHE A 7 -15.33 -6.20 -5.72
CA PHE A 7 -15.54 -7.63 -5.45
C PHE A 7 -15.36 -8.53 -6.68
N PRO A 8 -16.12 -8.37 -7.78
CA PRO A 8 -15.91 -9.22 -8.96
C PRO A 8 -14.52 -9.00 -9.56
N PHE A 9 -13.97 -7.80 -9.46
CA PHE A 9 -12.63 -7.50 -9.96
C PHE A 9 -11.51 -8.14 -9.12
N SER A 10 -11.70 -8.30 -7.80
CA SER A 10 -10.71 -8.93 -6.93
C SER A 10 -10.46 -10.39 -7.31
N PHE A 11 -11.46 -11.11 -7.82
CA PHE A 11 -11.27 -12.47 -8.36
C PHE A 11 -10.37 -12.49 -9.60
N SER A 12 -10.49 -11.50 -10.48
CA SER A 12 -9.62 -11.38 -11.66
C SER A 12 -8.17 -11.13 -11.27
N ILE A 13 -7.95 -10.30 -10.24
CA ILE A 13 -6.63 -10.09 -9.64
C ILE A 13 -6.14 -11.39 -8.99
N LEU A 14 -6.96 -12.02 -8.15
CA LEU A 14 -6.62 -13.21 -7.38
C LEU A 14 -6.06 -14.33 -8.25
N TRP A 15 -6.69 -14.63 -9.39
CA TRP A 15 -6.22 -15.70 -10.28
C TRP A 15 -4.83 -15.41 -10.85
N ARG A 16 -4.62 -14.18 -11.33
CA ARG A 16 -3.31 -13.75 -11.84
C ARG A 16 -2.26 -13.67 -10.72
N TYR A 17 -2.71 -13.34 -9.52
CA TYR A 17 -1.89 -13.24 -8.33
C TYR A 17 -1.46 -14.63 -7.82
N ALA A 18 -2.33 -15.63 -7.90
CA ALA A 18 -2.02 -17.03 -7.62
C ALA A 18 -0.93 -17.57 -8.56
N ILE A 19 -0.94 -17.17 -9.84
CA ILE A 19 0.12 -17.52 -10.79
C ILE A 19 1.45 -16.84 -10.41
N ALA A 20 1.41 -15.61 -9.89
CA ALA A 20 2.60 -14.88 -9.44
C ALA A 20 3.10 -15.31 -8.04
N LEU A 21 2.34 -16.15 -7.32
CA LEU A 21 2.61 -16.54 -5.94
C LEU A 21 4.00 -17.16 -5.74
N PRO A 22 4.48 -18.12 -6.56
CA PRO A 22 5.79 -18.73 -6.31
C PRO A 22 6.92 -17.71 -6.35
N ALA A 23 6.87 -16.79 -7.32
CA ALA A 23 7.84 -15.71 -7.44
C ALA A 23 7.74 -14.70 -6.27
N LEU A 24 6.52 -14.48 -5.76
CA LEU A 24 6.29 -13.64 -4.59
C LEU A 24 6.79 -14.28 -3.30
N ILE A 25 6.63 -15.59 -3.13
CA ILE A 25 7.20 -16.33 -1.99
C ILE A 25 8.72 -16.21 -2.02
N LEU A 26 9.36 -16.47 -3.17
CA LEU A 26 10.80 -16.35 -3.31
C LEU A 26 11.31 -14.93 -3.01
N SER A 27 10.57 -13.90 -3.44
CA SER A 27 10.95 -12.51 -3.16
C SER A 27 10.76 -12.14 -1.68
N LEU A 28 9.71 -12.63 -1.03
CA LEU A 28 9.49 -12.45 0.41
C LEU A 28 10.53 -13.19 1.25
N VAL A 29 10.95 -14.40 0.83
CA VAL A 29 12.04 -15.14 1.48
C VAL A 29 13.35 -14.37 1.36
N ALA A 30 13.72 -13.91 0.15
CA ALA A 30 14.93 -13.10 -0.03
C ALA A 30 14.88 -11.80 0.78
N PHE A 31 13.73 -11.14 0.81
CA PHE A 31 13.50 -9.95 1.63
C PHE A 31 13.63 -10.26 3.13
N GLY A 32 13.10 -11.38 3.59
CA GLY A 32 13.22 -11.85 4.98
C GLY A 32 14.65 -12.17 5.38
N VAL A 33 15.43 -12.82 4.51
CA VAL A 33 16.87 -13.08 4.76
C VAL A 33 17.63 -11.76 4.93
N ILE A 34 17.40 -10.79 4.06
CA ILE A 34 18.00 -9.45 4.17
C ILE A 34 17.57 -8.77 5.48
N ALA A 35 16.29 -8.87 5.84
CA ALA A 35 15.77 -8.33 7.09
C ALA A 35 16.49 -8.92 8.31
N VAL A 36 16.62 -10.25 8.37
CA VAL A 36 17.28 -10.95 9.50
C VAL A 36 18.73 -10.49 9.64
N VAL A 37 19.49 -10.42 8.55
CA VAL A 37 20.88 -9.95 8.59
C VAL A 37 20.97 -8.52 9.11
N LEU A 38 20.12 -7.62 8.61
CA LEU A 38 20.11 -6.22 9.05
C LEU A 38 19.68 -6.07 10.50
N VAL A 39 18.69 -6.84 10.95
CA VAL A 39 18.25 -6.87 12.35
C VAL A 39 19.36 -7.39 13.26
N LEU A 40 20.09 -8.44 12.86
CA LEU A 40 21.22 -8.97 13.65
C LEU A 40 22.32 -7.92 13.79
N VAL A 41 22.74 -7.30 12.67
CA VAL A 41 23.78 -6.26 12.69
C VAL A 41 23.35 -5.06 13.51
N ALA A 42 22.11 -4.59 13.33
CA ALA A 42 21.60 -3.43 14.06
C ALA A 42 21.40 -3.72 15.55
N SER A 43 20.90 -4.91 15.91
CA SER A 43 20.70 -5.32 17.31
C SER A 43 22.01 -5.38 18.09
N VAL A 44 23.13 -5.73 17.44
CA VAL A 44 24.47 -5.71 18.05
C VAL A 44 24.90 -4.28 18.38
N LEU A 45 24.58 -3.30 17.52
CA LEU A 45 24.91 -1.89 17.73
C LEU A 45 23.97 -1.23 18.74
N SER A 46 22.68 -1.53 18.64
CA SER A 46 21.63 -1.04 19.52
C SER A 46 20.37 -1.91 19.40
N PRO A 47 19.87 -2.49 20.50
CA PRO A 47 18.63 -3.27 20.47
C PRO A 47 17.43 -2.43 19.99
N PHE A 48 17.44 -1.13 20.26
CA PHE A 48 16.42 -0.20 19.76
C PHE A 48 16.47 -0.06 18.23
N ALA A 49 17.67 0.02 17.64
CA ALA A 49 17.82 0.05 16.19
C ALA A 49 17.34 -1.27 15.56
N GLY A 50 17.62 -2.41 16.19
CA GLY A 50 17.09 -3.72 15.81
C GLY A 50 15.55 -3.73 15.77
N ALA A 51 14.90 -3.27 16.84
CA ALA A 51 13.44 -3.19 16.92
C ALA A 51 12.82 -2.29 15.84
N LEU A 52 13.43 -1.12 15.56
CA LEU A 52 12.98 -0.24 14.48
C LEU A 52 13.04 -0.92 13.11
N ILE A 53 14.11 -1.67 12.84
CA ILE A 53 14.29 -2.42 11.60
C ILE A 53 13.26 -3.55 11.52
N ILE A 54 12.99 -4.28 12.61
CA ILE A 54 11.95 -5.32 12.63
C ILE A 54 10.61 -4.72 12.18
N VAL A 55 10.17 -3.63 12.80
CA VAL A 55 8.89 -2.99 12.43
C VAL A 55 8.91 -2.50 10.98
N ALA A 56 10.02 -1.90 10.53
CA ALA A 56 10.18 -1.46 9.14
C ALA A 56 10.05 -2.59 8.11
N PHE A 57 10.72 -3.72 8.37
CA PHE A 57 10.65 -4.89 7.49
C PHE A 57 9.31 -5.62 7.60
N SER A 58 8.69 -5.72 8.79
CA SER A 58 7.36 -6.31 8.96
C SER A 58 6.29 -5.53 8.17
N VAL A 59 6.31 -4.20 8.26
CA VAL A 59 5.38 -3.36 7.48
C VAL A 59 5.74 -3.42 6.00
N GLY A 60 7.03 -3.36 5.63
CA GLY A 60 7.50 -3.46 4.25
C GLY A 60 7.12 -4.79 3.57
N ALA A 61 7.16 -5.89 4.31
CA ALA A 61 6.74 -7.21 3.83
C ALA A 61 5.26 -7.23 3.42
N SER A 62 4.42 -6.37 4.00
CA SER A 62 3.01 -6.23 3.62
C SER A 62 2.81 -5.39 2.35
N VAL A 63 3.76 -4.52 2.00
CA VAL A 63 3.68 -3.62 0.83
C VAL A 63 4.08 -4.33 -0.46
N VAL A 64 5.04 -5.25 -0.41
CA VAL A 64 5.49 -6.02 -1.59
C VAL A 64 4.33 -6.78 -2.25
N PRO A 65 3.53 -7.57 -1.51
CA PRO A 65 2.33 -8.21 -2.03
C PRO A 65 1.35 -7.23 -2.67
N LEU A 66 1.07 -6.11 -1.98
CA LEU A 66 0.17 -5.10 -2.50
C LEU A 66 0.67 -4.51 -3.83
N MET A 67 1.95 -4.19 -3.97
CA MET A 67 2.48 -3.65 -5.22
C MET A 67 2.37 -4.63 -6.38
N VAL A 68 2.60 -5.92 -6.14
CA VAL A 68 2.41 -6.95 -7.16
C VAL A 68 0.93 -7.06 -7.53
N GLY A 69 0.03 -7.08 -6.54
CA GLY A 69 -1.42 -7.14 -6.76
C GLY A 69 -1.96 -5.93 -7.54
N LEU A 70 -1.48 -4.73 -7.21
CA LEU A 70 -1.82 -3.48 -7.91
C LEU A 70 -1.36 -3.51 -9.37
N ARG A 71 -0.13 -3.95 -9.62
CA ARG A 71 0.40 -4.09 -10.99
C ARG A 71 -0.43 -5.07 -11.81
N VAL A 72 -0.70 -6.24 -11.24
CA VAL A 72 -1.50 -7.28 -11.89
C VAL A 72 -2.92 -6.79 -12.19
N GLY A 73 -3.52 -6.05 -11.26
CA GLY A 73 -4.83 -5.41 -11.48
C GLY A 73 -4.79 -4.34 -12.58
N LEU A 74 -3.77 -3.50 -12.62
CA LEU A 74 -3.62 -2.51 -13.71
C LEU A 74 -3.41 -3.19 -15.07
N GLN A 75 -2.67 -4.30 -15.10
CA GLN A 75 -2.54 -5.14 -16.31
C GLN A 75 -3.86 -5.79 -16.72
N ALA A 76 -4.79 -6.04 -15.79
CA ALA A 76 -6.15 -6.50 -16.13
C ALA A 76 -6.98 -5.41 -16.82
N HIS A 77 -6.63 -4.13 -16.62
CA HIS A 77 -7.15 -2.98 -17.37
C HIS A 77 -6.29 -2.60 -18.59
N HIS A 78 -5.43 -3.51 -19.07
CA HIS A 78 -4.55 -3.30 -20.22
C HIS A 78 -3.54 -2.14 -20.08
N ILE A 79 -3.28 -1.69 -18.85
CA ILE A 79 -2.26 -0.67 -18.58
C ILE A 79 -0.90 -1.37 -18.52
N LYS A 80 -0.01 -1.00 -19.45
CA LYS A 80 1.33 -1.60 -19.55
C LYS A 80 2.28 -0.97 -18.51
N PRO A 81 2.96 -1.77 -17.69
CA PRO A 81 3.97 -1.27 -16.76
C PRO A 81 5.22 -0.79 -17.51
N ARG A 82 5.83 0.31 -17.04
CA ARG A 82 7.08 0.84 -17.60
C ARG A 82 8.35 0.19 -17.05
N ARG A 83 8.28 -0.38 -15.85
CA ARG A 83 9.43 -0.97 -15.13
C ARG A 83 9.33 -2.49 -15.02
N SER A 84 10.47 -3.16 -14.87
CA SER A 84 10.54 -4.59 -14.54
C SER A 84 9.98 -4.89 -13.14
N TYR A 85 9.79 -6.16 -12.79
CA TYR A 85 9.36 -6.54 -11.43
C TYR A 85 10.42 -6.21 -10.37
N LEU A 86 11.71 -6.34 -10.70
CA LEU A 86 12.80 -5.90 -9.82
C LEU A 86 12.76 -4.39 -9.56
N GLY A 87 12.34 -3.60 -10.55
CA GLY A 87 12.11 -2.16 -10.41
C GLY A 87 10.99 -1.78 -9.43
N LEU A 88 10.22 -2.75 -8.91
CA LEU A 88 9.21 -2.56 -7.87
C LEU A 88 9.78 -2.64 -6.44
N ILE A 89 10.97 -3.23 -6.26
CA ILE A 89 11.56 -3.42 -4.93
C ILE A 89 11.85 -2.06 -4.28
N ALA A 90 12.47 -1.15 -5.02
CA ALA A 90 12.80 0.19 -4.51
C ALA A 90 11.58 0.98 -4.02
N PRO A 91 10.48 1.14 -4.80
CA PRO A 91 9.28 1.78 -4.28
C PRO A 91 8.61 0.99 -3.16
N ALA A 92 8.62 -0.34 -3.18
CA ALA A 92 8.04 -1.14 -2.09
C ALA A 92 8.75 -0.88 -0.75
N ILE A 93 10.09 -0.84 -0.77
CA ILE A 93 10.90 -0.49 0.39
C ILE A 93 10.62 0.95 0.82
N GLY A 94 10.61 1.91 -0.12
CA GLY A 94 10.40 3.32 0.20
C GLY A 94 9.03 3.60 0.85
N TYR A 95 7.95 3.04 0.29
CA TYR A 95 6.61 3.18 0.86
C TYR A 95 6.43 2.35 2.13
N GLY A 96 7.01 1.15 2.21
CA GLY A 96 7.00 0.32 3.41
C GLY A 96 7.71 0.99 4.59
N PHE A 97 8.88 1.60 4.34
CA PHE A 97 9.61 2.36 5.34
C PHE A 97 8.82 3.59 5.79
N PHE A 98 8.27 4.37 4.85
CA PHE A 98 7.42 5.52 5.19
C PHE A 98 6.23 5.11 6.07
N GLU A 99 5.53 4.04 5.69
CA GLU A 99 4.40 3.53 6.45
C GLU A 99 4.82 3.05 7.84
N ALA A 100 5.95 2.35 7.95
CA ALA A 100 6.49 1.89 9.22
C ALA A 100 6.84 3.04 10.17
N VAL A 101 7.49 4.09 9.67
CA VAL A 101 7.83 5.27 10.47
C VAL A 101 6.56 5.92 11.01
N VAL A 102 5.53 6.08 10.18
CA VAL A 102 4.26 6.65 10.64
C VAL A 102 3.58 5.75 11.68
N ILE A 103 3.55 4.43 11.46
CA ILE A 103 3.00 3.47 12.44
C ILE A 103 3.77 3.52 13.76
N LEU A 104 5.10 3.62 13.73
CA LEU A 104 5.93 3.76 14.93
C LEU A 104 5.62 5.04 15.70
N ILE A 105 5.45 6.16 15.00
CA ILE A 105 5.03 7.43 15.63
C ILE A 105 3.65 7.26 16.28
N LEU A 106 2.69 6.60 15.60
CA LEU A 106 1.36 6.36 16.15
C LEU A 106 1.39 5.43 17.38
N LEU A 107 2.22 4.39 17.36
CA LEU A 107 2.41 3.50 18.51
C LEU A 107 3.04 4.24 19.69
N ALA A 108 4.05 5.07 19.45
CA ALA A 108 4.67 5.89 20.49
C ALA A 108 3.68 6.90 21.09
N LEU A 109 2.87 7.56 20.25
CA LEU A 109 1.80 8.46 20.71
C LEU A 109 0.72 7.70 21.49
N GLY A 110 0.36 6.51 21.04
CA GLY A 110 -0.60 5.64 21.73
C GLY A 110 -0.09 5.22 23.11
N ALA A 111 1.17 4.77 23.21
CA ALA A 111 1.81 4.44 24.48
C ALA A 111 1.89 5.67 25.40
N GLY A 112 2.27 6.84 24.89
CA GLY A 112 2.29 8.09 25.65
C GLY A 112 0.91 8.48 26.17
N LEU A 113 -0.13 8.39 25.34
CA LEU A 113 -1.52 8.63 25.74
C LEU A 113 -1.97 7.62 26.80
N PHE A 114 -1.58 6.36 26.67
CA PHE A 114 -1.87 5.32 27.66
C PHE A 114 -1.27 5.67 29.03
N VAL A 115 0.01 6.07 29.08
CA VAL A 115 0.68 6.51 30.32
C VAL A 115 0.01 7.75 30.93
N LEU A 116 -0.45 8.69 30.10
CA LEU A 116 -1.09 9.92 30.58
C LEU A 116 -2.47 9.69 31.20
N VAL A 117 -3.20 8.65 30.76
CA VAL A 117 -4.60 8.40 31.15
C VAL A 117 -4.72 7.23 32.12
N SER A 118 -3.72 6.36 32.18
CA SER A 118 -3.66 5.22 33.11
C SER A 118 -2.84 5.58 34.37
N PRO A 119 -3.00 4.83 35.47
CA PRO A 119 -2.16 5.01 36.67
C PRO A 119 -0.73 4.46 36.49
N LEU A 120 -0.35 4.02 35.29
CA LEU A 120 0.94 3.40 35.01
C LEU A 120 2.00 4.48 34.74
N ASP A 121 3.17 4.37 35.37
CA ASP A 121 4.31 5.22 35.05
C ASP A 121 5.17 4.60 33.92
N LEU A 122 6.11 5.40 33.40
CA LEU A 122 7.05 4.97 32.36
C LEU A 122 7.90 3.76 32.79
N ALA A 123 8.21 3.66 34.07
CA ALA A 123 8.97 2.54 34.63
C ALA A 123 8.17 1.24 34.59
N GLY A 124 6.89 1.27 34.99
CA GLY A 124 5.98 0.14 34.89
C GLY A 124 5.83 -0.34 33.46
N LEU A 125 5.70 0.59 32.50
CA LEU A 125 5.56 0.23 31.09
C LEU A 125 6.82 -0.43 30.50
N MET A 126 8.01 -0.05 30.97
CA MET A 126 9.26 -0.71 30.59
C MET A 126 9.39 -2.12 31.19
N MET A 127 8.83 -2.37 32.38
CA MET A 127 8.83 -3.70 32.99
C MET A 127 7.90 -4.68 32.27
N LEU A 128 6.75 -4.19 31.78
CA LEU A 128 5.84 -4.94 30.90
C LEU A 128 6.47 -5.37 29.57
N GLY A 129 7.44 -4.59 29.06
CA GLY A 129 8.05 -4.81 27.75
C GLY A 129 8.87 -6.11 27.61
N ALA A 130 9.07 -6.86 28.69
CA ALA A 130 9.76 -8.15 28.67
C ALA A 130 8.83 -9.34 28.39
N GLU A 131 7.51 -9.12 28.37
CA GLU A 131 6.53 -10.19 28.16
C GLU A 131 6.23 -10.47 26.68
N SER A 132 5.62 -11.64 26.40
CA SER A 132 5.08 -11.92 25.08
C SER A 132 3.96 -10.92 24.73
N GLY A 133 3.76 -10.64 23.44
CA GLY A 133 2.78 -9.63 23.01
C GLY A 133 1.35 -9.87 23.52
N ASP A 134 0.94 -11.13 23.65
CA ASP A 134 -0.38 -11.52 24.18
C ASP A 134 -0.49 -11.29 25.68
N ALA A 135 0.59 -11.57 26.43
CA ALA A 135 0.65 -11.33 27.87
C ALA A 135 0.62 -9.81 28.15
N LEU A 136 1.42 -9.03 27.42
CA LEU A 136 1.41 -7.56 27.50
C LEU A 136 0.02 -6.97 27.22
N PHE A 137 -0.68 -7.44 26.18
CA PHE A 137 -2.03 -6.94 25.89
C PHE A 137 -3.04 -7.33 26.98
N THR A 138 -2.91 -8.53 27.55
CA THR A 138 -3.74 -9.01 28.66
C THR A 138 -3.52 -8.17 29.92
N GLU A 139 -2.27 -7.84 30.25
CA GLU A 139 -1.95 -6.99 31.40
C GLU A 139 -2.44 -5.55 31.19
N LEU A 140 -2.23 -4.97 30.00
CA LEU A 140 -2.74 -3.64 29.68
C LEU A 140 -4.27 -3.56 29.74
N THR A 141 -4.97 -4.60 29.28
CA THR A 141 -6.44 -4.66 29.40
C THR A 141 -6.91 -4.84 30.83
N ALA A 142 -6.15 -5.54 31.68
CA ALA A 142 -6.44 -5.64 33.11
C ALA A 142 -6.28 -4.29 33.85
N ILE A 143 -5.32 -3.47 33.44
CA ILE A 143 -5.12 -2.11 33.99
C ILE A 143 -6.26 -1.18 33.58
N ASN A 144 -6.54 -1.07 32.27
CA ASN A 144 -7.63 -0.23 31.77
C ASN A 144 -8.10 -0.69 30.39
N ALA A 145 -9.06 -1.63 30.37
CA ALA A 145 -9.61 -2.17 29.13
C ALA A 145 -10.12 -1.09 28.16
N ALA A 146 -10.83 -0.07 28.66
CA ALA A 146 -11.42 0.96 27.80
C ALA A 146 -10.35 1.79 27.07
N VAL A 147 -9.29 2.19 27.78
CA VAL A 147 -8.18 2.94 27.18
C VAL A 147 -7.34 2.04 26.28
N THR A 148 -7.04 0.81 26.67
CA THR A 148 -6.29 -0.15 25.84
C THR A 148 -6.99 -0.38 24.50
N TRP A 149 -8.26 -0.80 24.54
CA TRP A 149 -9.04 -1.02 23.31
C TRP A 149 -9.24 0.27 22.51
N GLY A 150 -9.49 1.40 23.17
CA GLY A 150 -9.68 2.68 22.52
C GLY A 150 -8.44 3.16 21.77
N VAL A 151 -7.26 3.11 22.41
CA VAL A 151 -5.98 3.51 21.82
C VAL A 151 -5.59 2.55 20.70
N THR A 152 -5.70 1.23 20.91
CA THR A 152 -5.40 0.24 19.88
C THR A 152 -6.31 0.40 18.66
N ALA A 153 -7.61 0.60 18.86
CA ALA A 153 -8.55 0.84 17.77
C ALA A 153 -8.25 2.14 17.02
N ALA A 154 -7.92 3.23 17.74
CA ALA A 154 -7.55 4.50 17.13
C ALA A 154 -6.28 4.37 16.28
N VAL A 155 -5.22 3.77 16.82
CA VAL A 155 -3.97 3.53 16.08
C VAL A 155 -4.22 2.65 14.85
N ALA A 156 -4.99 1.57 15.00
CA ALA A 156 -5.34 0.68 13.90
C ALA A 156 -6.14 1.40 12.80
N LEU A 157 -7.15 2.20 13.15
CA LEU A 157 -7.95 2.97 12.19
C LEU A 157 -7.12 4.02 11.45
N ILE A 158 -6.21 4.72 12.15
CA ILE A 158 -5.32 5.70 11.51
C ILE A 158 -4.32 4.99 10.58
N ALA A 159 -3.78 3.84 10.98
CA ALA A 159 -2.92 3.02 10.11
C ALA A 159 -3.68 2.53 8.85
N MET A 160 -4.93 2.09 9.00
CA MET A 160 -5.79 1.73 7.87
C MET A 160 -6.11 2.93 6.97
N ALA A 161 -6.32 4.11 7.54
CA ALA A 161 -6.51 5.34 6.79
C ALA A 161 -5.26 5.71 6.00
N LEU A 162 -4.08 5.63 6.61
CA LEU A 162 -2.80 5.83 5.95
C LEU A 162 -2.63 4.87 4.77
N ARG A 163 -2.86 3.57 5.00
CA ARG A 163 -2.83 2.54 3.95
C ARG A 163 -3.77 2.89 2.81
N ALA A 164 -5.02 3.25 3.11
CA ALA A 164 -6.01 3.63 2.11
C ALA A 164 -5.58 4.86 1.28
N ALA A 165 -4.94 5.84 1.92
CA ALA A 165 -4.44 7.03 1.25
C ALA A 165 -3.21 6.74 0.35
N LEU A 166 -2.37 5.77 0.74
CA LEU A 166 -1.18 5.35 -0.01
C LEU A 166 -1.47 4.41 -1.17
N LEU A 167 -2.60 3.71 -1.17
CA LEU A 167 -2.90 2.69 -2.19
C LEU A 167 -2.92 3.22 -3.64
N VAL A 168 -3.37 4.46 -3.88
CA VAL A 168 -3.35 5.06 -5.23
C VAL A 168 -1.93 5.46 -5.67
N PRO A 169 -1.12 6.15 -4.84
CA PRO A 169 0.30 6.33 -5.11
C PRO A 169 1.05 5.01 -5.34
N LEU A 170 0.75 3.97 -4.55
CA LEU A 170 1.32 2.62 -4.72
C LEU A 170 0.92 2.02 -6.07
N ALA A 171 -0.31 2.26 -6.54
CA ALA A 171 -0.76 1.82 -7.84
C ALA A 171 0.06 2.48 -8.97
N GLY A 172 0.30 3.79 -8.89
CA GLY A 172 1.17 4.50 -9.83
C GLY A 172 2.62 4.00 -9.78
N ALA A 173 3.15 3.78 -8.58
CA ALA A 173 4.48 3.24 -8.36
C ALA A 173 4.62 1.82 -8.95
N SER A 174 3.57 1.01 -8.87
CA SER A 174 3.53 -0.37 -9.37
C SER A 174 3.69 -0.49 -10.90
N ILE A 175 3.35 0.58 -11.63
CA ILE A 175 3.53 0.66 -13.09
C ILE A 175 4.61 1.67 -13.50
N GLY A 176 5.13 2.46 -12.56
CA GLY A 176 6.13 3.50 -12.81
C GLY A 176 5.57 4.72 -13.55
N ALA A 177 4.27 4.98 -13.43
CA ALA A 177 3.60 6.09 -14.11
C ALA A 177 2.45 6.67 -13.28
N ASP A 178 2.30 7.99 -13.35
CA ASP A 178 1.14 8.68 -12.80
C ASP A 178 -0.08 8.50 -13.72
N PRO A 179 -1.31 8.75 -13.21
CA PRO A 179 -2.54 8.81 -14.03
C PRO A 179 -2.47 9.80 -15.22
N THR A 180 -1.54 10.74 -15.22
CA THR A 180 -1.25 11.68 -16.32
C THR A 180 -0.36 11.09 -17.41
N GLY A 181 0.13 9.85 -17.24
CA GLY A 181 1.12 9.24 -18.12
C GLY A 181 2.55 9.74 -17.91
N ARG A 182 2.79 10.64 -16.95
CA ARG A 182 4.15 11.07 -16.57
C ARG A 182 4.87 9.99 -15.77
N PRO A 183 6.22 10.01 -15.68
CA PRO A 183 6.94 9.16 -14.73
C PRO A 183 6.37 9.31 -13.31
N HIS A 184 6.36 8.22 -12.55
CA HIS A 184 5.80 8.19 -11.19
C HIS A 184 6.32 9.34 -10.32
N THR A 185 5.39 10.11 -9.76
CA THR A 185 5.69 11.16 -8.78
C THR A 185 5.31 10.66 -7.39
N PRO A 186 6.22 10.72 -6.40
CA PRO A 186 5.91 10.30 -5.03
C PRO A 186 4.65 10.99 -4.49
N PHE A 187 3.76 10.20 -3.90
CA PHE A 187 2.49 10.63 -3.29
C PHE A 187 1.47 11.25 -4.27
N TYR A 188 1.66 11.14 -5.58
CA TYR A 188 0.66 11.63 -6.53
C TYR A 188 -0.68 10.90 -6.36
N GLY A 189 -1.73 11.66 -6.07
CA GLY A 189 -3.06 11.10 -5.82
C GLY A 189 -3.24 10.46 -4.44
N PHE A 190 -2.40 10.82 -3.47
CA PHE A 190 -2.62 10.52 -2.06
C PHE A 190 -4.06 10.87 -1.64
N GLY A 191 -4.75 9.92 -1.01
CA GLY A 191 -6.14 10.10 -0.57
C GLY A 191 -7.19 10.17 -1.70
N SER A 192 -6.82 9.94 -2.96
CA SER A 192 -7.79 9.88 -4.05
C SER A 192 -8.78 8.74 -3.82
N GLY A 193 -10.08 9.04 -3.86
CA GLY A 193 -11.12 8.03 -3.61
C GLY A 193 -11.12 7.45 -2.19
N PHE A 194 -10.56 8.18 -1.21
CA PHE A 194 -10.30 7.73 0.16
C PHE A 194 -11.47 6.95 0.76
N GLY A 195 -12.69 7.49 0.79
CA GLY A 195 -13.81 6.83 1.47
C GLY A 195 -14.12 5.41 0.94
N ALA A 196 -14.07 5.21 -0.37
CA ALA A 196 -14.33 3.89 -0.96
C ALA A 196 -13.17 2.91 -0.74
N VAL A 197 -11.93 3.41 -0.83
CA VAL A 197 -10.73 2.59 -0.61
C VAL A 197 -10.56 2.26 0.87
N PHE A 198 -10.84 3.20 1.77
CA PHE A 198 -10.80 3.03 3.21
C PHE A 198 -11.80 1.97 3.67
N ALA A 199 -13.05 2.02 3.19
CA ALA A 199 -14.03 0.96 3.47
C ALA A 199 -13.54 -0.43 3.03
N LEU A 200 -12.89 -0.53 1.85
CA LEU A 200 -12.30 -1.79 1.38
C LEU A 200 -11.10 -2.23 2.22
N VAL A 201 -10.24 -1.29 2.62
CA VAL A 201 -9.11 -1.59 3.52
C VAL A 201 -9.62 -2.11 4.85
N VAL A 202 -10.61 -1.46 5.48
CA VAL A 202 -11.22 -1.92 6.74
C VAL A 202 -11.78 -3.32 6.58
N VAL A 203 -12.62 -3.56 5.56
CA VAL A 203 -13.19 -4.90 5.30
C VAL A 203 -12.11 -5.94 5.08
N SER A 204 -11.07 -5.62 4.32
CA SER A 204 -9.97 -6.54 4.07
C SER A 204 -9.09 -6.78 5.30
N GLN A 205 -8.84 -5.78 6.15
CA GLN A 205 -8.02 -5.97 7.36
C GLN A 205 -8.79 -6.78 8.41
N LEU A 206 -10.08 -6.50 8.60
CA LEU A 206 -10.95 -7.34 9.42
C LEU A 206 -11.03 -8.76 8.84
N GLY A 207 -11.12 -8.88 7.52
CA GLY A 207 -11.08 -10.16 6.81
C GLY A 207 -9.79 -10.92 7.08
N LEU A 208 -8.63 -10.27 6.99
CA LEU A 208 -7.31 -10.86 7.27
C LEU A 208 -7.19 -11.37 8.71
N ILE A 209 -7.67 -10.60 9.69
CA ILE A 209 -7.74 -11.03 11.09
C ILE A 209 -8.63 -12.28 11.22
N MET A 210 -9.71 -12.35 10.45
CA MET A 210 -10.67 -13.45 10.49
C MET A 210 -10.34 -14.63 9.57
N VAL A 211 -9.23 -14.62 8.83
CA VAL A 211 -8.89 -15.71 7.88
C VAL A 211 -8.80 -17.06 8.59
N VAL A 212 -7.99 -17.15 9.64
CA VAL A 212 -7.78 -18.37 10.41
C VAL A 212 -9.08 -18.91 11.00
N PRO A 213 -9.86 -18.13 11.78
CA PRO A 213 -11.11 -18.63 12.35
C PRO A 213 -12.15 -18.96 11.28
N LEU A 214 -12.20 -18.24 10.15
CA LEU A 214 -13.12 -18.53 9.06
C LEU A 214 -12.77 -19.84 8.37
N VAL A 215 -11.49 -20.05 8.01
CA VAL A 215 -11.02 -21.30 7.40
C VAL A 215 -11.24 -22.47 8.35
N PHE A 216 -10.94 -22.29 9.63
CA PHE A 216 -11.21 -23.31 10.65
C PHE A 216 -12.68 -23.68 10.73
N SER A 217 -13.58 -22.68 10.77
CA SER A 217 -15.04 -22.89 10.81
C SER A 217 -15.54 -23.65 9.58
N VAL A 218 -15.01 -23.33 8.40
CA VAL A 218 -15.32 -24.05 7.16
C VAL A 218 -14.84 -25.50 7.24
N MET A 219 -13.61 -25.74 7.68
CA MET A 219 -13.09 -27.10 7.83
C MET A 219 -13.83 -27.93 8.88
N ALA A 220 -14.30 -27.30 9.96
CA ALA A 220 -15.12 -27.96 10.97
C ALA A 220 -16.45 -28.46 10.39
N ILE A 221 -17.09 -27.70 9.48
CA ILE A 221 -18.31 -28.13 8.78
C ILE A 221 -18.07 -29.40 7.93
N PHE A 222 -16.86 -29.56 7.40
CA PHE A 222 -16.46 -30.76 6.65
C PHE A 222 -15.89 -31.88 7.53
N GLY A 223 -15.91 -31.76 8.85
CA GLY A 223 -15.39 -32.77 9.78
C GLY A 223 -13.86 -32.85 9.85
N MET A 224 -13.14 -31.87 9.29
CA MET A 224 -11.67 -31.82 9.26
C MET A 224 -11.07 -30.89 10.32
N GLY A 225 -11.90 -30.14 11.06
CA GLY A 225 -11.45 -29.10 11.98
C GLY A 225 -10.55 -29.62 13.11
N GLU A 226 -10.97 -30.65 13.83
CA GLU A 226 -10.19 -31.20 14.97
C GLU A 226 -8.84 -31.77 14.52
N ALA A 227 -8.82 -32.53 13.41
CA ALA A 227 -7.61 -33.10 12.83
C ALA A 227 -6.62 -32.00 12.39
N ALA A 228 -7.11 -30.93 11.75
CA ALA A 228 -6.28 -29.80 11.37
C ALA A 228 -5.72 -29.05 12.60
N MET A 229 -6.52 -28.88 13.65
CA MET A 229 -6.06 -28.22 14.89
C MET A 229 -4.95 -29.02 15.60
N LEU A 230 -5.12 -30.35 15.70
CA LEU A 230 -4.11 -31.24 16.28
C LEU A 230 -2.80 -31.21 15.49
N GLN A 231 -2.88 -31.23 14.15
CA GLN A 231 -1.70 -31.14 13.30
C GLN A 231 -1.04 -29.76 13.41
N LEU A 232 -1.81 -28.66 13.46
CA LEU A 232 -1.25 -27.30 13.67
C LEU A 232 -0.57 -27.16 15.04
N ALA A 233 -1.14 -27.73 16.10
CA ALA A 233 -0.52 -27.74 17.42
C ALA A 233 0.83 -28.48 17.39
N SER A 234 0.93 -29.54 16.58
CA SER A 234 2.20 -30.25 16.39
C SER A 234 3.26 -29.42 15.66
N ILE A 235 2.87 -28.50 14.76
CA ILE A 235 3.80 -27.57 14.09
C ILE A 235 4.48 -26.65 15.10
N ALA A 236 3.76 -26.20 16.12
CA ALA A 236 4.31 -25.34 17.15
C ALA A 236 5.40 -26.02 18.01
N THR A 237 5.45 -27.36 17.97
CA THR A 237 6.42 -28.19 18.68
C THR A 237 7.41 -28.89 17.74
N MET A 238 7.45 -28.53 16.45
CA MET A 238 8.40 -29.11 15.50
C MET A 238 9.80 -28.55 15.73
N ASP A 239 10.75 -29.43 16.00
CA ASP A 239 12.17 -29.09 16.18
C ASP A 239 13.00 -29.35 14.92
N ASP A 240 12.52 -30.16 13.96
CA ASP A 240 13.23 -30.49 12.71
C ASP A 240 12.35 -30.27 11.46
N TRP A 241 12.99 -29.87 10.35
CA TRP A 241 12.36 -29.74 9.03
C TRP A 241 11.85 -31.08 8.48
N ALA A 242 12.40 -32.20 8.96
CA ALA A 242 11.92 -33.54 8.65
C ALA A 242 10.47 -33.77 9.12
N ASP A 243 10.03 -33.07 10.18
CA ASP A 243 8.68 -33.20 10.73
C ASP A 243 7.61 -32.58 9.83
N LEU A 244 7.99 -31.71 8.89
CA LEU A 244 7.07 -31.21 7.86
C LEU A 244 6.53 -32.33 6.96
N ALA A 245 7.27 -33.44 6.81
CA ALA A 245 6.79 -34.60 6.07
C ALA A 245 5.62 -35.31 6.78
N ASN A 246 5.46 -35.07 8.08
CA ASN A 246 4.37 -35.61 8.90
C ASN A 246 3.12 -34.72 8.87
N LEU A 247 3.13 -33.60 8.15
CA LEU A 247 1.93 -32.80 7.94
C LEU A 247 0.91 -33.57 7.10
N GLY A 248 -0.22 -33.89 7.72
CA GLY A 248 -1.32 -34.54 7.06
C GLY A 248 -1.96 -33.67 5.98
N THR A 249 -2.84 -34.30 5.21
CA THR A 249 -3.61 -33.63 4.16
C THR A 249 -4.48 -32.50 4.70
N GLU A 250 -4.95 -32.62 5.94
CA GLU A 250 -5.80 -31.62 6.60
C GLU A 250 -5.03 -30.33 6.87
N ALA A 251 -3.80 -30.41 7.39
CA ALA A 251 -2.96 -29.24 7.57
C ALA A 251 -2.60 -28.58 6.23
N ALA A 252 -2.32 -29.37 5.19
CA ALA A 252 -2.06 -28.84 3.85
C ALA A 252 -3.27 -28.09 3.28
N ILE A 253 -4.49 -28.65 3.44
CA ILE A 253 -5.75 -27.99 3.05
C ILE A 253 -5.96 -26.70 3.85
N PHE A 254 -5.71 -26.72 5.16
CA PHE A 254 -5.82 -25.55 6.02
C PHE A 254 -4.89 -24.42 5.58
N VAL A 255 -3.62 -24.73 5.33
CA VAL A 255 -2.62 -23.75 4.87
C VAL A 255 -2.99 -23.20 3.50
N ALA A 256 -3.40 -24.06 2.56
CA ALA A 256 -3.81 -23.65 1.22
C ALA A 256 -5.05 -22.74 1.25
N ALA A 257 -6.07 -23.08 2.06
CA ALA A 257 -7.28 -22.29 2.22
C ALA A 257 -7.00 -20.94 2.89
N SER A 258 -6.15 -20.93 3.93
CA SER A 258 -5.72 -19.71 4.63
C SER A 258 -4.93 -18.78 3.73
N LEU A 259 -4.00 -19.33 2.93
CA LEU A 259 -3.26 -18.58 1.94
C LEU A 259 -4.21 -18.03 0.87
N PHE A 260 -5.11 -18.83 0.32
CA PHE A 260 -6.10 -18.38 -0.67
C PHE A 260 -6.99 -17.24 -0.13
N ALA A 261 -7.52 -17.37 1.09
CA ALA A 261 -8.33 -16.33 1.72
C ALA A 261 -7.53 -15.04 1.99
N THR A 262 -6.27 -15.18 2.41
CA THR A 262 -5.35 -14.04 2.58
C THR A 262 -5.13 -13.29 1.27
N LEU A 263 -4.84 -14.01 0.18
CA LEU A 263 -4.67 -13.43 -1.14
C LEU A 263 -5.95 -12.75 -1.63
N PHE A 264 -7.12 -13.31 -1.31
CA PHE A 264 -8.40 -12.71 -1.66
C PHE A 264 -8.57 -11.33 -0.99
N PHE A 265 -8.31 -11.21 0.30
CA PHE A 265 -8.42 -9.92 1.00
C PHE A 265 -7.39 -8.89 0.53
N PHE A 266 -6.17 -9.31 0.19
CA PHE A 266 -5.20 -8.44 -0.48
C PHE A 266 -5.68 -7.98 -1.86
N SER A 267 -6.21 -8.90 -2.65
CA SER A 267 -6.74 -8.62 -3.98
C SER A 267 -7.91 -7.64 -3.93
N LEU A 268 -8.73 -7.72 -2.88
CA LEU A 268 -9.86 -6.81 -2.66
C LEU A 268 -9.40 -5.36 -2.40
N GLN A 269 -8.36 -5.15 -1.59
CA GLN A 269 -7.77 -3.81 -1.40
C GLN A 269 -7.17 -3.28 -2.70
N CYS A 270 -6.44 -4.14 -3.43
CA CYS A 270 -5.83 -3.79 -4.71
C CYS A 270 -6.89 -3.40 -5.75
N ALA A 271 -7.99 -4.15 -5.83
CA ALA A 271 -9.09 -3.89 -6.75
C ALA A 271 -9.68 -2.49 -6.56
N GLY A 272 -9.92 -2.08 -5.31
CA GLY A 272 -10.40 -0.73 -5.00
C GLY A 272 -9.46 0.37 -5.49
N ALA A 273 -8.17 0.21 -5.20
CA ALA A 273 -7.13 1.16 -5.58
C ALA A 273 -6.98 1.29 -7.10
N VAL A 274 -6.98 0.16 -7.81
CA VAL A 274 -6.90 0.10 -9.27
C VAL A 274 -8.10 0.80 -9.92
N LEU A 275 -9.31 0.54 -9.44
CA LEU A 275 -10.52 1.19 -9.98
C LEU A 275 -10.49 2.71 -9.78
N VAL A 276 -9.99 3.19 -8.64
CA VAL A 276 -9.78 4.62 -8.40
C VAL A 276 -8.71 5.18 -9.33
N PHE A 277 -7.59 4.48 -9.50
CA PHE A 277 -6.50 4.88 -10.38
C PHE A 277 -6.99 5.02 -11.83
N VAL A 278 -7.69 4.01 -12.36
CA VAL A 278 -8.25 3.99 -13.72
C VAL A 278 -9.26 5.11 -13.90
N ARG A 279 -10.15 5.33 -12.93
CA ARG A 279 -11.09 6.45 -12.97
C ARG A 279 -10.36 7.80 -13.04
N LYS A 280 -9.30 7.98 -12.26
CA LYS A 280 -8.51 9.20 -12.27
C LYS A 280 -7.80 9.39 -13.61
N MET A 281 -7.24 8.33 -14.18
CA MET A 281 -6.63 8.34 -15.52
C MET A 281 -7.65 8.76 -16.59
N ALA A 282 -8.87 8.23 -16.54
CA ALA A 282 -9.94 8.62 -17.48
C ALA A 282 -10.34 10.10 -17.34
N VAL A 283 -10.46 10.61 -16.10
CA VAL A 283 -10.79 12.03 -15.85
C VAL A 283 -9.69 12.96 -16.33
N VAL A 284 -8.42 12.60 -16.09
CA VAL A 284 -7.27 13.39 -16.55
C VAL A 284 -7.19 13.37 -18.07
N GLY A 285 -7.38 12.21 -18.71
CA GLY A 285 -7.43 12.10 -20.17
C GLY A 285 -8.52 12.97 -20.79
N ALA A 286 -9.73 12.96 -20.23
CA ALA A 286 -10.84 13.80 -20.70
C ALA A 286 -10.54 15.31 -20.56
N ARG A 287 -9.88 15.72 -19.47
CA ARG A 287 -9.46 17.12 -19.28
C ARG A 287 -8.38 17.54 -20.30
N GLN A 288 -7.43 16.66 -20.58
CA GLN A 288 -6.40 16.94 -21.57
C GLN A 288 -7.02 17.06 -22.97
N GLN A 289 -7.91 16.14 -23.35
CA GLN A 289 -8.62 16.20 -24.63
C GLN A 289 -9.47 17.47 -24.76
N ALA A 290 -10.16 17.90 -23.69
CA ALA A 290 -10.92 19.15 -23.68
C ALA A 290 -10.01 20.39 -23.80
N PHE A 291 -8.81 20.36 -23.21
CA PHE A 291 -7.83 21.43 -23.36
C PHE A 291 -7.24 21.47 -24.78
N ASP A 292 -6.87 20.31 -25.32
CA ASP A 292 -6.28 20.19 -26.66
C ASP A 292 -7.29 20.64 -27.74
N SER A 293 -8.57 20.27 -27.61
CA SER A 293 -9.63 20.75 -28.51
C SER A 293 -9.86 22.26 -28.40
N ALA A 294 -9.92 22.83 -27.20
CA ALA A 294 -10.05 24.28 -27.03
C ALA A 294 -8.84 25.07 -27.56
N MET A 295 -7.64 24.49 -27.48
CA MET A 295 -6.43 25.09 -28.08
C MET A 295 -6.46 25.02 -29.60
N GLN A 296 -6.91 23.91 -30.18
CA GLN A 296 -7.09 23.78 -31.63
C GLN A 296 -8.12 24.77 -32.16
N GLU A 297 -9.27 24.90 -31.51
CA GLU A 297 -10.30 25.90 -31.87
C GLU A 297 -9.72 27.32 -31.84
N ARG A 298 -8.92 27.65 -30.81
CA ARG A 298 -8.28 28.96 -30.70
C ARG A 298 -7.21 29.18 -31.77
N GLU A 299 -6.46 28.16 -32.14
CA GLU A 299 -5.50 28.23 -33.25
C GLU A 299 -6.21 28.42 -34.59
N GLU A 300 -7.32 27.74 -34.82
CA GLU A 300 -8.18 27.92 -35.99
C GLU A 300 -8.80 29.32 -36.03
N GLU A 301 -9.28 29.85 -34.90
CA GLU A 301 -9.76 31.23 -34.77
C GLU A 301 -8.66 32.24 -35.08
N LEU A 302 -7.42 32.02 -34.62
CA LEU A 302 -6.29 32.91 -34.92
C LEU A 302 -5.85 32.83 -36.38
N GLN A 303 -5.99 31.67 -37.03
CA GLN A 303 -5.69 31.49 -38.45
C GLN A 303 -6.79 32.07 -39.35
N THR A 304 -8.05 32.02 -38.92
CA THR A 304 -9.22 32.52 -39.67
C THR A 304 -9.53 33.99 -39.37
N ALA A 305 -9.15 34.48 -38.19
CA ALA A 305 -9.04 35.90 -37.92
C ALA A 305 -7.98 36.43 -38.88
N LYS A 306 -8.44 36.94 -40.03
CA LYS A 306 -7.66 37.80 -40.90
C LYS A 306 -6.91 38.75 -39.98
N VAL A 307 -5.59 38.56 -39.87
CA VAL A 307 -4.72 39.59 -39.32
C VAL A 307 -5.17 40.84 -40.06
N PRO A 308 -5.79 41.83 -39.38
CA PRO A 308 -6.14 43.05 -40.07
C PRO A 308 -4.83 43.46 -40.73
N GLN A 309 -4.83 43.57 -42.06
CA GLN A 309 -3.72 44.16 -42.79
C GLN A 309 -3.59 45.53 -42.17
N SER A 310 -2.74 45.60 -41.16
CA SER A 310 -2.34 46.82 -40.52
C SER A 310 -1.49 47.47 -41.58
N ASP A 311 -2.15 48.29 -42.40
CA ASP A 311 -1.54 49.33 -43.23
C ASP A 311 -0.63 50.27 -42.39
N THR A 312 -0.58 50.07 -41.07
CA THR A 312 0.52 50.55 -40.24
C THR A 312 1.75 49.69 -40.54
N ASP A 313 2.47 50.11 -41.58
CA ASP A 313 3.83 49.70 -41.89
C ASP A 313 4.68 49.80 -40.61
N LEU A 314 4.82 48.69 -39.89
CA LEU A 314 5.60 48.62 -38.65
C LEU A 314 7.05 49.08 -38.91
N LEU A 315 7.53 48.93 -40.15
CA LEU A 315 8.81 49.48 -40.60
C LEU A 315 8.79 51.02 -40.66
N ALA A 316 7.68 51.68 -41.02
CA ALA A 316 7.56 53.13 -40.97
C ALA A 316 7.53 53.65 -39.53
N LEU A 317 6.88 52.95 -38.61
CA LEU A 317 6.88 53.27 -37.18
C LEU A 317 8.28 53.10 -36.56
N VAL A 318 9.01 52.04 -36.92
CA VAL A 318 10.42 51.86 -36.52
C VAL A 318 11.33 52.90 -37.16
N ARG A 319 11.12 53.25 -38.43
CA ARG A 319 11.87 54.28 -39.16
C ARG A 319 11.64 55.68 -38.58
N SER A 320 10.42 55.97 -38.08
CA SER A 320 10.10 57.23 -37.39
C SER A 320 10.71 57.37 -35.99
N ARG A 321 11.13 56.26 -35.37
CA ARG A 321 11.71 56.23 -34.02
C ARG A 321 13.22 56.07 -34.00
N MET A 322 13.88 55.86 -35.14
CA MET A 322 15.33 55.93 -35.21
C MET A 322 15.76 57.41 -35.21
N PRO A 323 16.50 57.89 -34.21
CA PRO A 323 17.09 59.22 -34.28
C PRO A 323 18.09 59.26 -35.43
N GLU A 324 17.93 60.23 -36.33
CA GLU A 324 18.93 60.52 -37.36
C GLU A 324 20.27 60.77 -36.67
N LYS A 325 21.21 59.84 -36.85
CA LYS A 325 22.60 60.10 -36.51
C LYS A 325 23.10 61.20 -37.44
N LYS A 326 23.10 62.44 -36.94
CA LYS A 326 23.94 63.50 -37.49
C LYS A 326 25.39 63.05 -37.36
N TYR A 327 25.97 62.68 -38.49
CA TYR A 327 27.41 62.64 -38.62
C TYR A 327 27.85 64.07 -38.89
N ASP A 328 28.35 64.74 -37.85
CA ASP A 328 29.06 66.00 -38.00
C ASP A 328 30.40 65.69 -38.69
N THR A 329 30.56 66.23 -39.90
CA THR A 329 31.81 66.26 -40.69
C THR A 329 32.77 67.31 -40.16
#